data_AF-V5WCM4-F1
#
_entry.id   AF-V5WCM4-F1
#
_cell.length_a   1.000
_cell.length_b   1.000
_cell.length_c   1.000
_cell.angle_alpha   90.00
_cell.angle_beta   90.00
_cell.angle_gamma   90.00
#
_symmetry.space_group_name_H-M   'P 1'
#
loop_
_entity.id
_entity.type
_entity.pdbx_description
1 polymer ?
#
loop_
_entity_poly.entity_id
_entity_poly.type
_entity_poly.pdbx_seq_one_letter_code
_entity_poly.pdbx_strand_id
1 'polypeptide(L)'
;MYGTMKSCPGKKVSRDFCRSLRIYLEHGYTLRDSLCRIHREIGEKQMKEFLRDITADLEDGAGWQETFERYCPENSSLQLLSQANSGTTVVRVCSVLEKQLDKEIELDRRLSSSLVYPVWVLFLTLVFALAYSLGPLGKMSGLAGSPADWLNIIFPILITESLLLWAAGLRFACMPDKPFWIRTVLDRIPFLLHLQQLSSWVRICAQLSVGKTAGVPLQDQLEEMARLLRGLPEAGVLSACADARISGDWNRLPSRIAETGALRNFHELHSMCRSIISGQDSPEIIRNSWNLLSIRLQQNIARACSVLQPLAISLAGISVLLLSSRIISSYHGRILEITGGL
;
A
#
# COMPACT_ATOMS: atom_id res chain seq x y z
N MET A 1 -29.61 -3.40 5.61
CA MET A 1 -29.45 -1.97 5.32
C MET A 1 -27.96 -1.68 5.27
N TYR A 2 -27.38 -1.45 4.08
CA TYR A 2 -25.99 -1.00 3.97
C TYR A 2 -25.97 0.49 4.28
N GLY A 3 -25.79 0.84 5.55
CA GLY A 3 -25.47 2.20 5.95
C GLY A 3 -24.15 2.60 5.27
N THR A 4 -24.09 3.80 4.73
CA THR A 4 -22.86 4.37 4.16
C THR A 4 -21.73 4.23 5.20
N MET A 5 -20.75 3.35 4.95
CA MET A 5 -19.55 3.27 5.79
C MET A 5 -18.94 4.67 5.86
N LYS A 6 -18.83 5.22 7.06
CA LYS A 6 -18.09 6.47 7.27
C LYS A 6 -16.61 6.19 7.00
N SER A 7 -15.91 7.15 6.40
CA SER A 7 -14.50 7.00 6.03
C SER A 7 -13.63 6.80 7.28
N CYS A 8 -12.75 5.80 7.24
CA CYS A 8 -11.75 5.56 8.27
C CYS A 8 -10.78 6.76 8.36
N PRO A 9 -10.36 7.18 9.58
CA PRO A 9 -9.40 8.26 9.73
C PRO A 9 -8.05 7.95 9.07
N GLY A 10 -7.36 8.99 8.58
CA GLY A 10 -6.07 8.84 7.90
C GLY A 10 -4.95 8.32 8.81
N LYS A 11 -4.05 7.49 8.27
CA LYS A 11 -2.97 6.78 9.02
C LYS A 11 -2.20 7.64 10.02
N LYS A 12 -1.86 8.88 9.64
CA LYS A 12 -1.13 9.84 10.49
C LYS A 12 -1.94 10.23 11.74
N VAL A 13 -3.21 10.56 11.54
CA VAL A 13 -4.12 10.94 12.62
C VAL A 13 -4.40 9.74 13.52
N SER A 14 -4.60 8.56 12.93
CA SER A 14 -4.76 7.29 13.65
C SER A 14 -3.57 6.96 14.55
N ARG A 15 -2.34 7.23 14.08
CA ARG A 15 -1.14 7.06 14.89
C ARG A 15 -1.09 8.05 16.04
N ASP A 16 -1.34 9.32 15.75
CA ASP A 16 -1.32 10.38 16.77
C ASP A 16 -2.39 10.12 17.84
N PHE A 17 -3.56 9.61 17.43
CA PHE A 17 -4.60 9.08 18.31
C PHE A 17 -4.08 7.94 19.22
N CYS A 18 -3.53 6.86 18.65
CA CYS A 18 -3.00 5.74 19.44
C CYS A 18 -1.89 6.18 20.41
N ARG A 19 -1.03 7.11 19.98
CA ARG A 19 0.04 7.68 20.81
C ARG A 19 -0.54 8.47 21.99
N SER A 20 -1.44 9.41 21.73
CA SER A 20 -2.05 10.22 22.79
C SER A 20 -2.88 9.38 23.75
N LEU A 21 -3.66 8.41 23.24
CA LEU A 21 -4.45 7.50 24.05
C LEU A 21 -3.56 6.67 24.98
N ARG A 22 -2.45 6.12 24.46
CA ARG A 22 -1.46 5.39 25.27
C ARG A 22 -0.91 6.27 26.38
N ILE A 23 -0.47 7.49 26.05
CA ILE A 23 0.10 8.43 27.02
C ILE A 23 -0.91 8.72 28.13
N TYR A 24 -2.15 9.08 27.82
CA TYR A 24 -3.12 9.38 28.87
C TYR A 24 -3.45 8.18 29.76
N LEU A 25 -3.64 7.00 29.17
CA LEU A 25 -3.89 5.79 29.96
C LEU A 25 -2.70 5.41 30.85
N GLU A 26 -1.46 5.60 30.39
CA GLU A 26 -0.25 5.42 31.20
C GLU A 26 -0.15 6.41 32.37
N HIS A 27 -0.70 7.62 32.20
CA HIS A 27 -0.79 8.63 33.27
C HIS A 27 -1.99 8.41 34.20
N GLY A 28 -2.72 7.29 34.06
CA GLY A 28 -3.83 6.93 34.94
C GLY A 28 -5.16 7.64 34.64
N TYR A 29 -5.27 8.33 33.50
CA TYR A 29 -6.57 8.87 33.08
C TYR A 29 -7.53 7.73 32.72
N THR A 30 -8.83 7.94 32.93
CA THR A 30 -9.86 6.99 32.49
C THR A 30 -9.92 6.96 30.95
N LEU A 31 -10.43 5.87 30.37
CA LEU A 31 -10.60 5.76 28.92
C LEU A 31 -11.48 6.89 28.36
N ARG A 32 -12.59 7.20 29.05
CA ARG A 32 -13.50 8.30 28.68
C ARG A 32 -12.81 9.65 28.73
N ASP A 33 -12.10 9.97 29.83
CA ASP A 33 -11.41 11.25 29.96
C ASP A 33 -10.32 11.42 28.90
N SER A 34 -9.61 10.33 28.60
CA SER A 34 -8.59 10.30 27.56
C SER A 34 -9.19 10.61 26.19
N LEU A 35 -10.29 9.94 25.81
CA LEU A 35 -10.99 10.18 24.54
C LEU A 35 -11.53 11.61 24.43
N CYS A 36 -12.14 12.14 25.49
CA CYS A 36 -12.61 13.52 25.56
C CYS A 36 -11.49 14.55 25.38
N ARG A 37 -10.31 14.31 25.97
CA ARG A 37 -9.14 15.19 25.82
C ARG A 37 -8.62 15.15 24.38
N ILE A 38 -8.42 13.96 23.83
CA ILE A 38 -7.99 13.77 22.44
C ILE A 38 -8.96 14.44 21.47
N HIS A 39 -10.27 14.31 21.66
CA HIS A 39 -11.27 14.94 20.81
C HIS A 39 -11.14 16.48 20.75
N ARG A 40 -10.70 17.10 21.85
CA ARG A 40 -10.44 18.56 21.89
C ARG A 40 -9.15 18.96 21.19
N GLU A 41 -8.13 18.10 21.22
CA GLU A 41 -6.81 18.38 20.64
C GLU A 41 -6.71 18.07 19.15
N ILE A 42 -7.38 17.02 18.68
CA ILE A 42 -7.33 16.62 17.27
C ILE A 42 -8.05 17.67 16.40
N GLY A 43 -7.43 18.10 15.31
CA GLY A 43 -8.05 19.06 14.36
C GLY A 43 -8.89 18.40 13.26
N GLU A 44 -8.67 17.10 13.02
CA GLU A 44 -9.21 16.39 11.86
C GLU A 44 -10.67 15.97 12.07
N LYS A 45 -11.54 16.31 11.11
CA LYS A 45 -13.01 16.20 11.26
C LYS A 45 -13.49 14.75 11.36
N GLN A 46 -12.93 13.83 10.58
CA GLN A 46 -13.38 12.42 10.59
C GLN A 46 -13.03 11.76 11.91
N MET A 47 -11.82 11.97 12.43
CA MET A 47 -11.44 11.49 13.76
C MET A 47 -12.26 12.13 14.88
N LYS A 48 -12.66 13.41 14.78
CA LYS A 48 -13.58 14.01 15.76
C LYS A 48 -14.94 13.31 15.79
N GLU A 49 -15.52 13.07 14.62
CA GLU A 49 -16.80 12.35 14.51
C GLU A 49 -16.69 10.92 15.07
N PHE A 50 -15.60 10.22 14.75
CA PHE A 50 -15.30 8.90 15.29
C PHE A 50 -15.18 8.91 16.82
N LEU A 51 -14.41 9.83 17.39
CA LEU A 51 -14.22 9.94 18.84
C LEU A 51 -15.51 10.32 19.57
N ARG A 52 -16.33 11.19 18.97
CA ARG A 52 -17.64 11.55 19.53
C ARG A 52 -18.54 10.33 19.60
N ASP A 53 -18.64 9.57 18.51
CA ASP A 53 -19.50 8.39 18.43
C ASP A 53 -18.99 7.30 19.40
N ILE A 54 -17.67 7.09 19.53
CA ILE A 54 -17.09 6.16 20.53
C ILE A 54 -17.41 6.60 21.95
N THR A 55 -17.28 7.90 22.24
CA THR A 55 -17.52 8.43 23.59
C THR A 55 -19.00 8.28 23.96
N ALA A 56 -19.91 8.46 23.00
CA ALA A 56 -21.33 8.21 23.19
C ALA A 56 -21.62 6.71 23.45
N ASP A 57 -21.06 5.82 22.63
CA ASP A 57 -21.23 4.37 22.82
C ASP A 57 -20.72 3.92 24.21
N LEU A 58 -19.61 4.49 24.69
CA LEU A 58 -19.09 4.24 26.05
C LEU A 58 -19.97 4.81 27.17
N GLU A 59 -20.64 5.94 26.94
CA GLU A 59 -21.56 6.56 27.91
C GLU A 59 -22.86 5.78 28.05
N ASP A 60 -23.34 5.22 26.95
CA ASP A 60 -24.55 4.39 26.90
C ASP A 60 -24.30 2.96 27.41
N GLY A 61 -23.06 2.63 27.79
CA GLY A 61 -22.66 1.30 28.25
C GLY A 61 -22.56 0.27 27.13
N ALA A 62 -22.65 0.71 25.87
CA ALA A 62 -22.40 -0.12 24.71
C ALA A 62 -20.90 -0.41 24.56
N GLY A 63 -20.58 -1.54 23.92
CA GLY A 63 -19.19 -1.87 23.59
C GLY A 63 -18.66 -0.94 22.50
N TRP A 64 -17.60 -0.19 22.80
CA TRP A 64 -16.88 0.66 21.82
C TRP A 64 -16.41 -0.08 20.56
N GLN A 65 -16.42 -1.42 20.56
CA GLN A 65 -16.08 -2.25 19.42
C GLN A 65 -16.99 -2.02 18.22
N GLU A 66 -18.28 -1.81 18.44
CA GLU A 66 -19.26 -1.60 17.36
C GLU A 66 -18.95 -0.32 16.58
N THR A 67 -18.43 0.72 17.25
CA THR A 67 -18.01 1.95 16.58
C THR A 67 -16.84 1.72 15.63
N PHE A 68 -15.89 0.85 15.99
CA PHE A 68 -14.78 0.50 15.12
C PHE A 68 -15.26 -0.21 13.86
N GLU A 69 -16.22 -1.13 13.96
CA GLU A 69 -16.79 -1.82 12.80
C GLU A 69 -17.57 -0.87 11.87
N ARG A 70 -18.22 0.15 12.42
CA ARG A 70 -18.95 1.17 11.63
C ARG A 70 -18.05 2.11 10.83
N TYR A 71 -16.85 2.41 11.34
CA TYR A 71 -15.94 3.42 10.77
C TYR A 71 -14.70 2.84 10.08
N CYS A 72 -14.19 1.71 10.57
CA CYS A 72 -12.95 1.12 10.09
C CYS A 72 -13.27 -0.17 9.32
N PRO A 73 -12.80 -0.31 8.07
CA PRO A 73 -12.93 -1.58 7.36
C PRO A 73 -12.17 -2.69 8.07
N GLU A 74 -12.57 -3.95 7.82
CA GLU A 74 -12.05 -5.18 8.46
C GLU A 74 -10.52 -5.36 8.38
N ASN A 75 -9.87 -4.63 7.48
CA ASN A 75 -8.44 -4.70 7.21
C ASN A 75 -7.65 -3.48 7.76
N SER A 76 -8.32 -2.59 8.50
CA SER A 76 -7.70 -1.39 9.05
C SER A 76 -6.91 -1.70 10.31
N SER A 77 -5.69 -1.17 10.40
CA SER A 77 -4.85 -1.29 11.59
C SER A 77 -5.55 -0.75 12.85
N LEU A 78 -6.42 0.26 12.71
CA LEU A 78 -7.18 0.80 13.85
C LEU A 78 -8.22 -0.16 14.42
N GLN A 79 -8.81 -1.02 13.60
CA GLN A 79 -9.84 -1.94 14.07
C GLN A 79 -9.27 -2.96 15.06
N LEU A 80 -7.98 -3.26 15.01
CA LEU A 80 -7.34 -4.14 16.00
C LEU A 80 -7.41 -3.60 17.43
N LEU A 81 -7.66 -2.29 17.59
CA LEU A 81 -7.90 -1.70 18.90
C LEU A 81 -9.25 -2.14 19.51
N SER A 82 -10.24 -2.53 18.70
CA SER A 82 -11.52 -3.05 19.19
C SER A 82 -11.35 -4.37 19.96
N GLN A 83 -10.30 -5.14 19.66
CA GLN A 83 -9.99 -6.39 20.34
C GLN A 83 -9.47 -6.19 21.77
N ALA A 84 -9.15 -4.95 22.16
CA ALA A 84 -8.66 -4.64 23.49
C ALA A 84 -9.81 -4.51 24.49
N ASN A 85 -9.82 -5.38 25.52
CA ASN A 85 -10.93 -5.45 26.48
C ASN A 85 -10.68 -4.70 27.80
N SER A 86 -9.48 -4.16 28.04
CA SER A 86 -9.16 -3.45 29.28
C SER A 86 -8.18 -2.30 29.03
N GLY A 87 -8.16 -1.30 29.92
CA GLY A 87 -7.25 -0.14 29.77
C GLY A 87 -5.77 -0.51 29.66
N THR A 88 -5.32 -1.54 30.40
CA THR A 88 -3.93 -2.02 30.31
C THR A 88 -3.66 -2.74 28.99
N THR A 89 -4.65 -3.46 28.47
CA THR A 89 -4.59 -4.07 27.14
C THR A 89 -4.56 -3.00 26.04
N VAL A 90 -5.39 -1.96 26.16
CA VAL A 90 -5.45 -0.82 25.22
C VAL A 90 -4.09 -0.14 25.11
N VAL A 91 -3.41 0.12 26.24
CA VAL A 91 -2.04 0.68 26.26
C VAL A 91 -1.08 -0.17 25.44
N ARG A 92 -1.08 -1.49 25.65
CA ARG A 92 -0.19 -2.42 24.94
C ARG A 92 -0.51 -2.47 23.44
N VAL A 93 -1.79 -2.58 23.08
CA VAL A 93 -2.23 -2.63 21.68
C VAL A 93 -1.89 -1.32 20.96
N CYS A 94 -2.18 -0.16 21.56
CA CYS A 94 -1.80 1.15 21.03
C CYS A 94 -0.28 1.25 20.79
N SER A 95 0.55 0.68 21.66
CA SER A 95 2.02 0.71 21.47
C SER A 95 2.48 -0.09 20.24
N VAL A 96 1.80 -1.18 19.91
CA VAL A 96 2.09 -2.00 18.72
C VAL A 96 1.56 -1.31 17.47
N LEU A 97 0.33 -0.79 17.54
CA LEU A 97 -0.31 -0.05 16.45
C LEU A 97 0.44 1.23 16.08
N GLU A 98 0.93 1.97 17.06
CA GLU A 98 1.77 3.16 16.83
C GLU A 98 2.99 2.81 15.98
N LYS A 99 3.72 1.75 16.36
CA LYS A 99 4.90 1.28 15.61
C LYS A 99 4.54 0.79 14.22
N GLN A 100 3.38 0.15 14.06
CA GLN A 100 2.91 -0.30 12.76
C GLN A 100 2.57 0.87 11.85
N LEU A 101 1.78 1.83 12.34
CA LEU A 101 1.40 3.01 11.59
C LEU A 101 2.62 3.87 11.25
N ASP A 102 3.60 4.01 12.16
CA ASP A 102 4.85 4.71 11.86
C ASP A 102 5.62 4.04 10.70
N LYS A 103 5.69 2.71 10.68
CA LYS A 103 6.33 1.98 9.56
C LYS A 103 5.57 2.16 8.25
N GLU A 104 4.23 2.14 8.29
CA GLU A 104 3.39 2.37 7.11
C GLU A 104 3.53 3.81 6.58
N ILE A 105 3.55 4.81 7.47
CA ILE A 105 3.75 6.21 7.09
C ILE A 105 5.14 6.42 6.49
N GLU A 106 6.18 5.85 7.09
CA GLU A 106 7.54 5.96 6.54
C GLU A 106 7.66 5.23 5.20
N LEU A 107 6.96 4.10 5.02
CA LEU A 107 6.85 3.42 3.73
C LEU A 107 6.19 4.31 2.67
N ASP A 108 5.03 4.89 2.98
CA ASP A 108 4.30 5.78 2.07
C ASP A 108 5.15 7.02 1.73
N ARG A 109 5.88 7.56 2.71
CA ARG A 109 6.79 8.70 2.52
C ARG A 109 7.96 8.35 1.62
N ARG A 110 8.58 7.18 1.80
CA ARG A 110 9.68 6.70 0.95
C ARG A 110 9.22 6.45 -0.46
N LEU A 111 8.07 5.78 -0.63
CA LEU A 111 7.45 5.54 -1.93
C LEU A 111 7.18 6.85 -2.65
N SER A 112 6.52 7.80 -1.97
CA SER A 112 6.21 9.12 -2.53
C SER A 112 7.49 9.86 -2.91
N SER A 113 8.48 9.91 -2.01
CA SER A 113 9.78 10.56 -2.24
C SER A 113 10.54 9.95 -3.43
N SER A 114 10.57 8.62 -3.56
CA SER A 114 11.23 7.95 -4.69
C SER A 114 10.54 8.20 -6.02
N LEU A 115 9.22 8.41 -6.02
CA LEU A 115 8.41 8.67 -7.21
C LEU A 115 8.41 10.14 -7.64
N VAL A 116 8.74 11.08 -6.74
CA VAL A 116 8.82 12.51 -7.05
C VAL A 116 9.75 12.76 -8.25
N TYR A 117 10.94 12.14 -8.26
CA TYR A 117 11.91 12.37 -9.34
C TYR A 117 11.44 11.86 -10.72
N PRO A 118 10.99 10.60 -10.89
CA PRO A 118 10.38 10.14 -12.14
C PRO A 118 9.23 11.02 -12.61
N VAL A 119 8.35 11.44 -11.71
CA VAL A 119 7.22 12.31 -12.03
C VAL A 119 7.70 13.68 -12.54
N TRP A 120 8.73 14.27 -11.94
CA TRP A 120 9.33 15.53 -12.40
C TRP A 120 9.95 15.42 -13.78
N VAL A 121 10.74 14.38 -14.06
CA VAL A 121 11.35 14.17 -15.37
C VAL A 121 10.26 14.01 -16.44
N LEU A 122 9.23 13.20 -16.14
CA LEU A 122 8.09 13.01 -17.04
C LEU A 122 7.31 14.31 -17.27
N PHE A 123 7.09 15.10 -16.22
CA PHE A 123 6.44 16.39 -16.31
C PHE A 123 7.21 17.36 -17.22
N LEU A 124 8.54 17.45 -17.04
CA LEU A 124 9.39 18.28 -17.91
C LEU A 124 9.31 17.84 -19.37
N THR A 125 9.40 16.54 -19.65
CA THR A 125 9.27 15.99 -21.02
C THR A 125 7.92 16.38 -21.64
N LEU A 126 6.83 16.29 -20.88
CA LEU A 126 5.50 16.69 -21.33
C LEU A 126 5.45 18.21 -21.62
N VAL A 127 5.99 19.04 -20.73
CA VAL A 127 6.04 20.50 -20.92
C VAL A 127 6.84 20.86 -22.17
N PHE A 128 8.00 20.24 -22.40
CA PHE A 128 8.81 20.45 -23.61
C PHE A 128 8.06 20.05 -24.88
N ALA A 129 7.39 18.89 -24.86
CA ALA A 129 6.56 18.44 -25.98
C ALA A 129 5.42 19.44 -26.27
N LEU A 130 4.74 19.92 -25.22
CA LEU A 130 3.62 20.87 -25.34
C LEU A 130 4.10 22.24 -25.85
N ALA A 131 5.17 22.78 -25.27
CA ALA A 131 5.77 24.06 -25.64
C ALA A 131 6.25 24.07 -27.09
N TYR A 132 6.80 22.94 -27.58
CA TYR A 132 7.16 22.78 -28.97
C TYR A 132 5.94 22.80 -29.89
N SER A 133 4.86 22.08 -29.54
CA SER A 133 3.65 22.00 -30.36
C SER A 133 2.85 23.31 -30.41
N LEU A 134 2.78 24.06 -29.30
CA LEU A 134 1.96 25.28 -29.18
C LEU A 134 2.73 26.58 -29.44
N GLY A 135 4.07 26.53 -29.40
CA GLY A 135 4.93 27.69 -29.61
C GLY A 135 4.88 28.27 -31.03
N PRO A 136 5.37 29.50 -31.24
CA PRO A 136 5.36 30.16 -32.55
C PRO A 136 6.14 29.39 -33.64
N LEU A 137 7.04 28.48 -33.24
CA LEU A 137 7.71 27.51 -34.12
C LEU A 137 6.73 26.53 -34.79
N GLY A 138 5.66 26.12 -34.11
CA GLY A 138 4.60 25.29 -34.70
C GLY A 138 3.65 26.05 -35.64
N LYS A 139 3.63 27.39 -35.54
CA LYS A 139 2.76 28.29 -36.34
C LYS A 139 3.44 28.83 -37.61
N MET A 140 4.73 28.59 -37.82
CA MET A 140 5.41 28.81 -39.12
C MET A 140 5.05 27.74 -40.17
N SER A 141 3.90 27.10 -40.00
CA SER A 141 3.37 25.94 -40.73
C SER A 141 2.47 26.31 -41.91
N GLY A 142 2.15 27.60 -42.09
CA GLY A 142 1.22 28.09 -43.11
C GLY A 142 1.70 28.10 -44.57
N LEU A 143 2.77 27.39 -44.94
CA LEU A 143 3.07 27.11 -46.36
C LEU A 143 2.63 25.68 -46.68
N ALA A 144 1.57 25.57 -47.47
CA ALA A 144 1.02 24.29 -47.94
C ALA A 144 2.13 23.35 -48.44
N GLY A 145 2.27 22.17 -47.82
CA GLY A 145 3.33 21.17 -48.08
C GLY A 145 4.46 21.11 -47.03
N SER A 146 4.36 21.88 -45.95
CA SER A 146 5.37 22.03 -44.89
C SER A 146 5.35 20.88 -43.84
N PRO A 147 6.47 20.54 -43.15
CA PRO A 147 6.59 19.34 -42.29
C PRO A 147 5.78 19.50 -41.01
N ALA A 148 5.23 20.69 -40.79
CA ALA A 148 4.37 21.01 -39.70
C ALA A 148 2.99 20.36 -39.78
N ASP A 149 2.51 19.98 -40.96
CA ASP A 149 1.22 19.26 -41.09
C ASP A 149 1.35 17.81 -40.59
N TRP A 150 2.48 17.14 -40.87
CA TRP A 150 2.78 15.81 -40.34
C TRP A 150 3.10 15.84 -38.83
N LEU A 151 3.77 16.89 -38.36
CA LEU A 151 4.01 17.11 -36.93
C LEU A 151 2.68 17.36 -36.18
N ASN A 152 1.73 18.10 -36.76
CA ASN A 152 0.40 18.31 -36.18
C ASN A 152 -0.45 17.02 -36.09
N ILE A 153 -0.13 15.96 -36.83
CA ILE A 153 -0.79 14.65 -36.73
C ILE A 153 -0.06 13.73 -35.73
N ILE A 154 1.27 13.73 -35.73
CA ILE A 154 2.09 12.85 -34.87
C ILE A 154 2.09 13.33 -33.41
N PHE A 155 2.16 14.65 -33.17
CA PHE A 155 2.22 15.20 -31.81
C PHE A 155 0.98 14.88 -30.96
N PRO A 156 -0.27 15.01 -31.45
CA PRO A 156 -1.45 14.60 -30.70
C PRO A 156 -1.44 13.12 -30.36
N ILE A 157 -1.01 12.25 -31.28
CA ILE A 157 -0.92 10.80 -31.02
C ILE A 157 0.09 10.51 -29.92
N LEU A 158 1.25 11.17 -29.95
CA LEU A 158 2.32 10.96 -28.97
C LEU A 158 2.02 11.58 -27.60
N ILE A 159 1.38 12.76 -27.61
CA ILE A 159 0.82 13.41 -26.42
C ILE A 159 -0.26 12.50 -25.84
N THR A 160 -1.12 11.90 -26.67
CA THR A 160 -2.14 10.95 -26.24
C THR A 160 -1.52 9.69 -25.65
N GLU A 161 -0.50 9.09 -26.26
CA GLU A 161 0.19 7.92 -25.69
C GLU A 161 0.89 8.23 -24.37
N SER A 162 1.55 9.40 -24.27
CA SER A 162 2.18 9.84 -23.03
C SER A 162 1.15 10.16 -21.93
N LEU A 163 0.01 10.77 -22.28
CA LEU A 163 -1.12 11.03 -21.39
C LEU A 163 -1.86 9.75 -21.00
N LEU A 164 -1.92 8.75 -21.87
CA LEU A 164 -2.57 7.46 -21.59
C LEU A 164 -1.69 6.62 -20.66
N LEU A 165 -0.36 6.67 -20.84
CA LEU A 165 0.60 6.16 -19.86
C LEU A 165 0.52 6.94 -18.52
N TRP A 166 0.31 8.25 -18.57
CA TRP A 166 0.09 9.10 -17.39
C TRP A 166 -1.22 8.75 -16.66
N ALA A 167 -2.32 8.64 -17.40
CA ALA A 167 -3.64 8.31 -16.86
C ALA A 167 -3.67 6.87 -16.33
N ALA A 168 -2.96 5.94 -16.97
CA ALA A 168 -2.76 4.59 -16.47
C ALA A 168 -1.92 4.58 -15.19
N GLY A 169 -0.80 5.33 -15.14
CA GLY A 169 0.06 5.45 -13.96
C GLY A 169 -0.62 6.15 -12.78
N LEU A 170 -1.38 7.24 -13.03
CA LEU A 170 -2.18 7.94 -12.03
C LEU A 170 -3.36 7.09 -11.55
N ARG A 171 -4.11 6.44 -12.46
CA ARG A 171 -5.12 5.46 -12.04
C ARG A 171 -4.50 4.35 -11.20
N PHE A 172 -3.31 3.87 -11.58
CA PHE A 172 -2.60 2.84 -10.84
C PHE A 172 -2.18 3.29 -9.44
N ALA A 173 -1.76 4.55 -9.28
CA ALA A 173 -1.36 5.13 -8.00
C ALA A 173 -2.55 5.57 -7.12
N CYS A 174 -3.67 5.98 -7.74
CA CYS A 174 -4.83 6.55 -7.06
C CYS A 174 -6.02 5.59 -6.89
N MET A 175 -5.94 4.33 -7.35
CA MET A 175 -7.02 3.35 -7.14
C MET A 175 -6.90 2.70 -5.75
N PRO A 176 -7.82 3.00 -4.81
CA PRO A 176 -7.90 2.28 -3.54
C PRO A 176 -8.33 0.81 -3.74
N ASP A 177 -9.13 0.52 -4.78
CA ASP A 177 -9.52 -0.82 -5.21
C ASP A 177 -9.04 -1.08 -6.65
N LYS A 178 -8.07 -1.97 -6.81
CA LYS A 178 -7.53 -2.32 -8.13
C LYS A 178 -8.54 -3.17 -8.91
N PRO A 179 -8.96 -2.78 -10.12
CA PRO A 179 -9.88 -3.57 -10.92
C PRO A 179 -9.27 -4.94 -11.24
N PHE A 180 -10.12 -5.97 -11.34
CA PHE A 180 -9.74 -7.37 -11.48
C PHE A 180 -8.67 -7.62 -12.56
N TRP A 181 -8.78 -6.97 -13.71
CA TRP A 181 -7.85 -7.15 -14.82
C TRP A 181 -6.43 -6.63 -14.54
N ILE A 182 -6.32 -5.55 -13.75
CA ILE A 182 -5.05 -5.01 -13.28
C ILE A 182 -4.39 -6.00 -12.32
N ARG A 183 -5.18 -6.64 -11.44
CA ARG A 183 -4.71 -7.71 -10.55
C ARG A 183 -4.17 -8.90 -11.34
N THR A 184 -4.88 -9.34 -12.39
CA THR A 184 -4.44 -10.44 -13.26
C THR A 184 -3.12 -10.15 -13.98
N VAL A 185 -2.89 -8.92 -14.42
CA VAL A 185 -1.62 -8.52 -15.08
C VAL A 185 -0.49 -8.37 -14.06
N LEU A 186 -0.77 -7.79 -12.89
CA LEU A 186 0.17 -7.66 -11.78
C LEU A 186 0.64 -9.02 -11.25
N ASP A 187 -0.27 -9.99 -11.15
CA ASP A 187 0.02 -11.34 -10.66
C ASP A 187 0.99 -12.10 -11.59
N ARG A 188 1.14 -11.68 -12.85
CA ARG A 188 2.12 -12.24 -13.78
C ARG A 188 3.53 -11.68 -13.59
N ILE A 189 3.71 -10.58 -12.86
CA ILE A 189 5.02 -10.01 -12.58
C ILE A 189 5.51 -10.63 -11.25
N PRO A 190 6.48 -11.57 -11.28
CA PRO A 190 6.88 -12.34 -10.11
C PRO A 190 7.40 -11.45 -8.96
N PHE A 191 8.00 -10.31 -9.31
CA PHE A 191 8.48 -9.34 -8.33
C PHE A 191 7.35 -8.65 -7.55
N LEU A 192 6.27 -8.24 -8.22
CA LEU A 192 5.14 -7.56 -7.58
C LEU A 192 4.32 -8.54 -6.75
N LEU A 193 4.16 -9.77 -7.23
CA LEU A 193 3.56 -10.86 -6.46
C LEU A 193 4.34 -11.10 -5.16
N HIS A 194 5.67 -11.15 -5.21
CA HIS A 194 6.51 -11.32 -4.02
C HIS A 194 6.34 -10.15 -3.01
N LEU A 195 6.26 -8.91 -3.49
CA LEU A 195 6.00 -7.75 -2.63
C LEU A 195 4.61 -7.79 -1.99
N GLN A 196 3.59 -8.22 -2.73
CA GLN A 196 2.23 -8.36 -2.23
C GLN A 196 2.14 -9.45 -1.17
N GLN A 197 2.77 -10.60 -1.40
CA GLN A 197 2.84 -11.67 -0.41
C GLN A 197 3.56 -11.21 0.86
N LEU A 198 4.71 -10.55 0.71
CA LEU A 198 5.46 -10.02 1.84
C LEU A 198 4.67 -8.97 2.62
N SER A 199 3.94 -8.09 1.94
CA SER A 199 3.05 -7.11 2.60
C SER A 199 1.91 -7.79 3.35
N SER A 200 1.30 -8.83 2.77
CA SER A 200 0.24 -9.61 3.40
C SER A 200 0.75 -10.28 4.67
N TRP A 201 1.92 -10.92 4.62
CA TRP A 201 2.57 -11.51 5.80
C TRP A 201 2.91 -10.49 6.89
N VAL A 202 3.38 -9.29 6.52
CA VAL A 202 3.60 -8.21 7.51
C VAL A 202 2.29 -7.86 8.22
N ARG A 203 1.16 -7.74 7.51
CA ARG A 203 -0.14 -7.45 8.11
C ARG A 203 -0.61 -8.59 9.01
N ILE A 204 -0.55 -9.83 8.53
CA ILE A 204 -0.92 -11.02 9.30
C ILE A 204 -0.12 -11.09 10.61
N CYS A 205 1.21 -10.97 10.56
CA CYS A 205 2.04 -11.02 11.76
C CYS A 205 1.73 -9.86 12.72
N ALA A 206 1.41 -8.68 12.20
CA ALA A 206 0.99 -7.55 13.03
C ALA A 206 -0.34 -7.85 13.74
N GLN A 207 -1.35 -8.34 13.01
CA GLN A 207 -2.66 -8.69 13.56
C GLN A 207 -2.55 -9.82 14.60
N LEU A 208 -1.77 -10.87 14.32
CA LEU A 208 -1.52 -11.95 15.27
C LEU A 208 -0.79 -11.44 16.53
N SER A 209 0.19 -10.55 16.38
CA SER A 209 0.89 -9.94 17.51
C SER A 209 -0.06 -9.09 18.36
N VAL A 210 -0.92 -8.30 17.73
CA VAL A 210 -1.89 -7.44 18.43
C VAL A 210 -2.94 -8.28 19.13
N GLY A 211 -3.56 -9.23 18.44
CA GLY A 211 -4.58 -10.10 19.02
C GLY A 211 -4.02 -10.91 20.20
N LYS A 212 -2.80 -11.47 20.07
CA LYS A 212 -2.16 -12.18 21.18
C LYS A 212 -1.86 -11.27 22.36
N THR A 213 -1.46 -10.02 22.09
CA THR A 213 -1.28 -8.98 23.14
C THR A 213 -2.62 -8.60 23.78
N ALA A 214 -3.72 -8.67 23.02
CA ALA A 214 -5.07 -8.46 23.47
C ALA A 214 -5.65 -9.63 24.30
N GLY A 215 -4.97 -10.78 24.29
CA GLY A 215 -5.42 -12.00 24.97
C GLY A 215 -6.37 -12.85 24.13
N VAL A 216 -6.56 -12.53 22.85
CA VAL A 216 -7.38 -13.32 21.93
C VAL A 216 -6.66 -14.65 21.64
N PRO A 217 -7.37 -15.80 21.65
CA PRO A 217 -6.78 -17.09 21.30
C PRO A 217 -6.16 -17.07 19.89
N LEU A 218 -4.95 -17.61 19.76
CA LEU A 218 -4.25 -17.63 18.47
C LEU A 218 -5.03 -18.42 17.39
N GLN A 219 -5.79 -19.43 17.80
CA GLN A 219 -6.61 -20.24 16.90
C GLN A 219 -7.67 -19.38 16.20
N ASP A 220 -8.46 -18.63 16.96
CA ASP A 220 -9.52 -17.78 16.44
C ASP A 220 -8.95 -16.76 15.45
N GLN A 221 -7.78 -16.18 15.77
CA GLN A 221 -7.10 -15.24 14.87
C GLN A 221 -6.63 -15.89 13.57
N LEU A 222 -6.07 -17.11 13.63
CA LEU A 222 -5.61 -17.82 12.43
C LEU A 222 -6.80 -18.16 11.52
N GLU A 223 -7.92 -18.60 12.10
CA GLU A 223 -9.14 -18.89 11.35
C GLU A 223 -9.74 -17.63 10.72
N GLU A 224 -9.84 -16.54 11.48
CA GLU A 224 -10.38 -15.27 11.00
C GLU A 224 -9.51 -14.70 9.87
N MET A 225 -8.19 -14.69 10.04
CA MET A 225 -7.26 -14.26 8.98
C MET A 225 -7.31 -15.16 7.75
N ALA A 226 -7.45 -16.47 7.92
CA ALA A 226 -7.65 -17.39 6.80
C ALA A 226 -8.96 -17.12 6.05
N ARG A 227 -10.03 -16.74 6.76
CA ARG A 227 -11.31 -16.34 6.14
C ARG A 227 -11.18 -15.03 5.37
N LEU A 228 -10.52 -14.02 5.95
CA LEU A 228 -10.31 -12.71 5.30
C LEU A 228 -9.43 -12.80 4.05
N LEU A 229 -8.49 -13.74 4.03
CA LEU A 229 -7.53 -13.92 2.93
C LEU A 229 -7.94 -15.00 1.92
N ARG A 230 -9.20 -15.46 1.93
CA ARG A 230 -9.68 -16.51 1.00
C ARG A 230 -9.34 -16.16 -0.46
N GLY A 231 -8.75 -17.13 -1.17
CA GLY A 231 -8.29 -16.98 -2.55
C GLY A 231 -6.83 -16.55 -2.70
N LEU A 232 -6.14 -16.24 -1.59
CA LEU A 232 -4.70 -16.02 -1.56
C LEU A 232 -3.96 -17.26 -1.00
N PRO A 233 -2.71 -17.51 -1.42
CA PRO A 233 -1.94 -18.67 -0.96
C PRO A 233 -1.68 -18.65 0.56
N GLU A 234 -1.65 -17.48 1.18
CA GLU A 234 -1.48 -17.30 2.63
C GLU A 234 -2.64 -17.90 3.44
N ALA A 235 -3.88 -17.89 2.92
CA ALA A 235 -5.02 -18.48 3.62
C ALA A 235 -4.87 -20.00 3.79
N GLY A 236 -4.26 -20.67 2.81
CA GLY A 236 -3.93 -22.10 2.89
C GLY A 236 -2.95 -22.40 4.02
N VAL A 237 -1.93 -21.54 4.20
CA VAL A 237 -0.96 -21.68 5.31
C VAL A 237 -1.65 -21.44 6.65
N LEU A 238 -2.46 -20.39 6.77
CA LEU A 238 -3.14 -20.04 8.02
C LEU A 238 -4.15 -21.10 8.46
N SER A 239 -4.96 -21.61 7.52
CA SER A 239 -5.90 -22.71 7.79
C SER A 239 -5.16 -24.00 8.16
N ALA A 240 -4.05 -24.33 7.48
CA ALA A 240 -3.23 -25.48 7.86
C ALA A 240 -2.66 -25.34 9.29
N CYS A 241 -2.21 -24.14 9.67
CA CYS A 241 -1.75 -23.85 11.03
C CYS A 241 -2.88 -23.98 12.07
N ALA A 242 -4.09 -23.52 11.76
CA ALA A 242 -5.26 -23.66 12.61
C ALA A 242 -5.64 -25.15 12.79
N ASP A 243 -5.74 -25.90 11.69
CA ASP A 243 -6.04 -27.34 11.68
C ASP A 243 -5.03 -28.17 12.48
N ALA A 244 -3.73 -27.86 12.33
CA ALA A 244 -2.66 -28.57 13.04
C ALA A 244 -2.73 -28.34 14.55
N ARG A 245 -3.19 -27.15 14.98
CA ARG A 245 -3.38 -26.83 16.39
C ARG A 245 -4.57 -27.58 16.99
N ILE A 246 -5.65 -27.78 16.23
CA ILE A 246 -6.83 -28.54 16.66
C ILE A 246 -6.52 -30.04 16.71
N SER A 247 -5.88 -30.58 15.67
CA SER A 247 -5.62 -32.01 15.54
C SER A 247 -4.41 -32.49 16.36
N GLY A 248 -3.53 -31.58 16.78
CA GLY A 248 -2.25 -31.92 17.41
C GLY A 248 -1.24 -32.58 16.46
N ASP A 249 -1.58 -32.74 15.18
CA ASP A 249 -0.75 -33.39 14.17
C ASP A 249 0.19 -32.39 13.50
N TRP A 250 1.19 -31.97 14.27
CA TRP A 250 2.20 -30.99 13.84
C TRP A 250 3.16 -31.53 12.77
N ASN A 251 3.24 -32.85 12.60
CA ASN A 251 4.17 -33.49 11.67
C ASN A 251 3.74 -33.30 10.20
N ARG A 252 2.45 -33.09 9.95
CA ARG A 252 1.89 -32.84 8.60
C ARG A 252 1.88 -31.37 8.19
N LEU A 253 2.19 -30.46 9.11
CA LEU A 253 2.18 -29.04 8.82
C LEU A 253 3.26 -28.62 7.81
N PRO A 254 4.53 -29.07 7.91
CA PRO A 254 5.57 -28.68 6.96
C PRO A 254 5.27 -29.11 5.52
N SER A 255 4.66 -30.29 5.31
CA SER A 255 4.27 -30.77 3.98
C SER A 255 3.10 -29.95 3.42
N ARG A 256 2.06 -29.70 4.21
CA ARG A 256 0.93 -28.83 3.82
C ARG A 256 1.38 -27.41 3.48
N ILE A 257 2.31 -26.86 4.26
CA ILE A 257 2.90 -25.55 4.01
C ILE A 257 3.75 -25.56 2.73
N ALA A 258 4.55 -26.61 2.50
CA ALA A 258 5.37 -26.73 1.30
C ALA A 258 4.51 -26.80 0.02
N GLU A 259 3.36 -27.47 0.09
CA GLU A 259 2.38 -27.57 -1.02
C GLU A 259 1.80 -26.21 -1.43
N THR A 260 1.59 -25.29 -0.49
CA THR A 260 1.07 -23.94 -0.81
C THR A 260 2.08 -23.03 -1.52
N GLY A 261 3.38 -23.36 -1.47
CA GLY A 261 4.45 -22.54 -2.04
C GLY A 261 4.67 -21.15 -1.40
N ALA A 262 3.77 -20.71 -0.51
CA ALA A 262 3.72 -19.37 0.06
C ALA A 262 4.93 -19.04 0.96
N LEU A 263 5.50 -20.06 1.64
CA LEU A 263 6.62 -19.89 2.57
C LEU A 263 7.99 -20.17 1.96
N ARG A 264 8.08 -20.55 0.68
CA ARG A 264 9.35 -20.98 0.05
C ARG A 264 10.42 -19.88 0.09
N ASN A 265 10.01 -18.62 0.17
CA ASN A 265 10.88 -17.45 0.09
C ASN A 265 11.06 -16.70 1.43
N PHE A 266 10.48 -17.17 2.54
CA PHE A 266 10.40 -16.42 3.79
C PHE A 266 10.85 -17.27 5.00
N HIS A 267 12.16 -17.33 5.25
CA HIS A 267 12.74 -18.06 6.37
C HIS A 267 12.21 -17.59 7.74
N GLU A 268 11.89 -16.31 7.89
CA GLU A 268 11.41 -15.67 9.12
C GLU A 268 10.00 -16.13 9.52
N LEU A 269 9.22 -16.61 8.55
CA LEU A 269 7.91 -17.20 8.80
C LEU A 269 8.03 -18.66 9.24
N HIS A 270 9.07 -19.38 8.81
CA HIS A 270 9.33 -20.73 9.30
C HIS A 270 9.63 -20.74 10.79
N SER A 271 10.42 -19.78 11.29
CA SER A 271 10.69 -19.66 12.74
C SER A 271 9.42 -19.31 13.52
N MET A 272 8.57 -18.43 12.99
CA MET A 272 7.27 -18.11 13.59
C MET A 272 6.36 -19.33 13.63
N CYS A 273 6.18 -20.02 12.49
CA CYS A 273 5.35 -21.22 12.41
C CYS A 273 5.87 -22.30 13.35
N ARG A 274 7.20 -22.51 13.43
CA ARG A 274 7.80 -23.46 14.35
C ARG A 274 7.55 -23.10 15.83
N SER A 275 7.57 -21.82 16.18
CA SER A 275 7.21 -21.36 17.54
C SER A 275 5.72 -21.55 17.85
N ILE A 276 4.85 -21.35 16.86
CA ILE A 276 3.42 -21.64 16.98
C ILE A 276 3.19 -23.15 17.17
N ILE A 277 3.94 -23.98 16.43
CA ILE A 277 3.92 -25.45 16.50
C ILE A 277 4.36 -25.95 17.88
N SER A 278 5.44 -25.39 18.43
CA SER A 278 5.98 -25.86 19.72
C SER A 278 5.13 -25.44 20.92
N GLY A 279 3.99 -24.76 20.70
CA GLY A 279 3.15 -24.21 21.76
C GLY A 279 3.79 -23.02 22.49
N GLN A 280 5.00 -22.61 22.11
CA GLN A 280 5.65 -21.40 22.61
C GLN A 280 5.16 -20.20 21.79
N ASP A 281 3.87 -19.87 21.88
CA ASP A 281 3.24 -18.78 21.15
C ASP A 281 3.50 -17.41 21.81
N SER A 282 4.77 -17.12 22.09
CA SER A 282 5.16 -15.85 22.70
C SER A 282 4.85 -14.68 21.75
N PRO A 283 4.17 -13.62 22.23
CA PRO A 283 3.93 -12.42 21.44
C PRO A 283 5.24 -11.77 20.95
N GLU A 284 6.36 -11.99 21.65
CA GLU A 284 7.66 -11.48 21.23
C GLU A 284 8.20 -12.15 19.97
N ILE A 285 7.95 -13.45 19.78
CA ILE A 285 8.42 -14.18 18.59
C ILE A 285 7.66 -13.68 17.36
N ILE A 286 6.33 -13.56 17.46
CA ILE A 286 5.48 -13.01 16.39
C ILE A 286 5.91 -11.57 16.07
N ARG A 287 6.15 -10.76 17.10
CA ARG A 287 6.62 -9.37 16.95
C ARG A 287 7.99 -9.27 16.29
N ASN A 288 8.91 -10.19 16.60
CA ASN A 288 10.22 -10.23 15.98
C ASN A 288 10.14 -10.63 14.50
N SER A 289 9.34 -11.64 14.16
CA SER A 289 9.08 -12.00 12.76
C SER A 289 8.43 -10.85 11.99
N TRP A 290 7.46 -10.15 12.59
CA TRP A 290 6.89 -8.93 12.02
C TRP A 290 7.95 -7.85 11.76
N ASN A 291 8.83 -7.58 12.73
CA ASN A 291 9.91 -6.62 12.56
C ASN A 291 10.83 -6.97 11.40
N LEU A 292 11.29 -8.22 11.31
CA LEU A 292 12.18 -8.68 10.25
C LEU A 292 11.51 -8.59 8.87
N LEU A 293 10.26 -9.04 8.76
CA LEU A 293 9.49 -8.94 7.51
C LEU A 293 9.26 -7.49 7.09
N SER A 294 8.98 -6.60 8.05
CA SER A 294 8.80 -5.17 7.76
C SER A 294 10.09 -4.51 7.24
N ILE A 295 11.25 -4.90 7.77
CA ILE A 295 12.56 -4.43 7.26
C ILE A 295 12.79 -4.96 5.85
N ARG A 296 12.53 -6.26 5.60
CA ARG A 296 12.69 -6.85 4.27
C ARG A 296 11.72 -6.20 3.26
N LEU A 297 10.49 -5.89 3.67
CA LEU A 297 9.52 -5.19 2.82
C LEU A 297 10.05 -3.82 2.43
N GLN A 298 10.54 -3.04 3.40
CA GLN A 298 11.17 -1.74 3.14
C GLN A 298 12.37 -1.85 2.19
N GLN A 299 13.24 -2.84 2.39
CA GLN A 299 14.40 -3.06 1.52
C GLN A 299 13.99 -3.45 0.09
N ASN A 300 13.01 -4.36 -0.06
CA ASN A 300 12.53 -4.79 -1.37
C ASN A 300 11.80 -3.66 -2.11
N ILE A 301 11.04 -2.82 -1.39
CA ILE A 301 10.44 -1.62 -1.96
C ILE A 301 11.51 -0.62 -2.39
N ALA A 302 12.54 -0.37 -1.56
CA ALA A 302 13.63 0.52 -1.93
C ALA A 302 14.38 0.02 -3.18
N ARG A 303 14.62 -1.31 -3.28
CA ARG A 303 15.18 -1.95 -4.47
C ARG A 303 14.26 -1.82 -5.68
N ALA A 304 12.95 -1.96 -5.50
CA ALA A 304 11.97 -1.73 -6.56
C ALA A 304 12.12 -0.32 -7.12
N CYS A 305 12.08 0.68 -6.23
CA CYS A 305 12.19 2.09 -6.59
C CYS A 305 13.51 2.41 -7.28
N SER A 306 14.64 1.86 -6.80
CA SER A 306 15.95 2.09 -7.41
C SER A 306 16.10 1.48 -8.80
N VAL A 307 15.31 0.46 -9.15
CA VAL A 307 15.27 -0.12 -10.51
C VAL A 307 14.25 0.63 -11.38
N LEU A 308 13.14 1.08 -10.79
CA LEU A 308 12.10 1.83 -11.48
C LEU A 308 12.58 3.19 -11.97
N GLN A 309 13.44 3.87 -11.21
CA GLN A 309 14.02 5.15 -11.60
C GLN A 309 14.81 5.10 -12.93
N PRO A 310 15.85 4.27 -13.08
CA PRO A 310 16.60 4.19 -14.34
C PRO A 310 15.74 3.66 -15.50
N LEU A 311 14.76 2.80 -15.25
CA LEU A 311 13.78 2.40 -16.26
C LEU A 311 12.91 3.56 -16.73
N ALA A 312 12.44 4.41 -15.82
CA ALA A 312 11.67 5.60 -16.17
C ALA A 312 12.53 6.59 -16.97
N ILE A 313 13.79 6.78 -16.57
CA ILE A 313 14.75 7.63 -17.31
C ILE A 313 15.03 7.05 -18.70
N SER A 314 15.23 5.74 -18.82
CA SER A 314 15.51 5.12 -20.11
C SER A 314 14.31 5.17 -21.04
N LEU A 315 13.09 4.92 -20.53
CA LEU A 315 11.85 5.09 -21.28
C LEU A 315 11.66 6.53 -21.74
N ALA A 316 11.90 7.51 -20.85
CA ALA A 316 11.86 8.92 -21.21
C ALA A 316 12.91 9.25 -22.28
N GLY A 317 14.15 8.75 -22.14
CA GLY A 317 15.23 8.92 -23.11
C GLY A 317 14.90 8.31 -24.47
N ILE A 318 14.35 7.10 -24.51
CA ILE A 318 13.90 6.43 -25.75
C ILE A 318 12.79 7.25 -26.40
N SER A 319 11.83 7.76 -25.62
CA SER A 319 10.76 8.60 -26.16
C SER A 319 11.31 9.88 -26.80
N VAL A 320 12.30 10.52 -26.17
CA VAL A 320 12.99 11.71 -26.70
C VAL A 320 13.83 11.37 -27.94
N LEU A 321 14.46 10.21 -27.98
CA LEU A 321 15.30 9.78 -29.11
C LEU A 321 14.44 9.38 -30.32
N LEU A 322 13.29 8.74 -30.10
CA LEU A 322 12.31 8.48 -31.15
C LEU A 322 11.74 9.79 -31.72
N LEU A 323 11.48 10.76 -30.85
CA LEU A 323 11.11 12.13 -31.23
C LEU A 323 12.19 12.78 -32.11
N SER A 324 13.45 12.79 -31.67
CA SER A 324 14.54 13.43 -32.42
C SER A 324 14.84 12.72 -33.75
N SER A 325 14.81 11.39 -33.79
CA SER A 325 15.02 10.59 -35.00
C SER A 325 13.95 10.87 -36.06
N ARG A 326 12.68 10.93 -35.66
CA ARG A 326 11.57 11.30 -36.56
C ARG A 326 11.72 12.72 -37.10
N ILE A 327 12.18 13.66 -36.27
CA ILE A 327 12.47 15.03 -36.70
C ILE A 327 13.61 15.05 -37.74
N ILE A 328 14.74 14.39 -37.47
CA ILE A 328 15.90 14.36 -38.38
C ILE A 328 15.55 13.68 -39.71
N SER A 329 14.82 12.55 -39.68
CA SER A 329 14.35 11.86 -40.88
C SER A 329 13.47 12.78 -41.75
N SER A 330 12.59 13.56 -41.12
CA SER A 330 11.77 14.56 -41.82
C SER A 330 12.61 15.67 -42.46
N TYR A 331 13.73 16.09 -41.85
CA TYR A 331 14.63 17.08 -42.44
C TYR A 331 15.48 16.49 -43.58
N HIS A 332 15.93 15.24 -43.46
CA HIS A 332 16.75 14.59 -44.48
C HIS A 332 15.97 14.32 -45.77
N GLY A 333 14.70 13.91 -45.69
CA GLY A 333 13.83 13.77 -46.86
C GLY A 333 13.66 15.07 -47.65
N ARG A 334 13.62 16.22 -46.96
CA ARG A 334 13.54 17.54 -47.60
C ARG A 334 14.80 17.95 -48.33
N ILE A 335 15.97 17.64 -47.76
CA ILE A 335 17.24 17.97 -48.42
C ILE A 335 17.34 17.22 -49.75
N LEU A 336 16.91 15.96 -49.78
CA LEU A 336 16.89 15.13 -50.99
C LEU A 336 15.87 15.60 -52.04
N GLU A 337 14.69 16.09 -51.64
CA GLU A 337 13.74 16.71 -52.59
C GLU A 337 14.28 18.01 -53.19
N ILE A 338 14.98 18.82 -52.39
CA ILE A 338 15.56 20.08 -52.87
C ILE A 338 16.77 19.83 -53.79
N THR A 339 17.57 18.79 -53.53
CA THR A 339 18.74 18.46 -54.38
C THR A 339 18.42 17.55 -55.56
N GLY A 340 17.33 16.79 -55.53
CA GLY A 340 16.88 15.95 -56.66
C GLY A 340 16.00 16.67 -57.69
N GLY A 341 15.58 17.91 -57.40
CA GLY A 341 14.86 18.79 -58.33
C GLY A 341 15.73 19.83 -59.05
N LEU A 342 17.05 19.78 -58.84
CA LEU A 342 18.09 20.47 -59.61
C LEU A 342 18.72 19.47 -60.58
#